data_AF-A0A3B8L9F4-F1
#
_entry.id   AF-A0A3B8L9F4-F1
#
_cell.length_a   1.000
_cell.length_b   1.000
_cell.length_c   1.000
_cell.angle_alpha   90.00
_cell.angle_beta   90.00
_cell.angle_gamma   90.00
#
_symmetry.space_group_name_H-M   'P 1'
#
loop_
_entity.id
_entity.type
_entity.pdbx_description
1 polymer ?
#
loop_
_entity_poly.entity_id
_entity_poly.type
_entity_poly.pdbx_seq_one_letter_code
_entity_poly.pdbx_strand_id
1 'polypeptide(L)' 'VGTTVAELIKQAGGVRDGAAVRAFLPGGASSRFLPADRLDTPLDFDTIANAGSMLGTGAVIIIAE' A
#
# COMPACT_ATOMS: atom_id res chain seq x y z
N VAL A 1 -9.60 12.06 0.57
CA VAL A 1 -8.41 11.18 0.62
C VAL A 1 -8.88 9.79 0.24
N GLY A 2 -8.21 9.12 -0.68
CA GLY A 2 -8.75 7.90 -1.31
C GLY A 2 -7.96 7.38 -2.50
N THR A 3 -6.75 7.93 -2.74
CA THR A 3 -5.80 7.35 -3.70
C THR A 3 -5.55 5.90 -3.30
N THR A 4 -5.69 5.00 -4.25
CA THR A 4 -5.38 3.59 -4.07
C THR A 4 -3.86 3.39 -4.03
N VAL A 5 -3.43 2.25 -3.51
CA VAL A 5 -2.00 1.88 -3.54
C VAL A 5 -1.50 1.74 -4.98
N ALA A 6 -2.34 1.21 -5.88
CA ALA A 6 -2.05 1.12 -7.30
C ALA A 6 -1.80 2.50 -7.95
N GLU A 7 -2.66 3.48 -7.66
CA GLU A 7 -2.47 4.85 -8.14
C GLU A 7 -1.22 5.50 -7.56
N LEU A 8 -0.93 5.28 -6.27
CA LEU A 8 0.28 5.78 -5.62
C LEU A 8 1.55 5.21 -6.27
N ILE A 9 1.59 3.90 -6.52
CA ILE A 9 2.71 3.24 -7.21
C ILE A 9 2.92 3.86 -8.60
N LYS A 10 1.84 4.08 -9.35
CA LYS A 10 1.90 4.73 -10.66
C LYS A 10 2.46 6.16 -10.56
N GLN A 11 2.04 6.93 -9.58
CA GLN A 11 2.55 8.29 -9.34
C GLN A 11 4.03 8.30 -8.89
N ALA A 12 4.48 7.25 -8.20
CA ALA A 12 5.87 7.07 -7.78
C ALA A 12 6.82 6.57 -8.88
N GLY A 13 6.32 6.34 -10.10
CA GLY A 13 7.13 5.85 -11.23
C GLY A 13 7.12 4.33 -11.42
N GLY A 14 6.26 3.61 -10.69
CA GLY A 14 6.14 2.16 -10.77
C GLY A 14 7.07 1.41 -9.81
N VAL A 15 6.96 0.08 -9.81
CA VAL A 15 7.89 -0.80 -9.10
C VAL A 15 9.15 -0.98 -9.93
N ARG A 16 10.31 -1.08 -9.26
CA ARG A 16 11.61 -1.32 -9.92
C ARG A 16 11.52 -2.50 -10.88
N ASP A 17 12.10 -2.33 -12.07
CA ASP A 17 12.14 -3.33 -13.15
C ASP A 17 10.76 -3.84 -13.59
N GLY A 18 9.67 -3.14 -13.24
CA GLY A 18 8.31 -3.60 -13.49
C GLY A 18 7.93 -4.85 -12.69
N ALA A 19 8.65 -5.14 -11.60
CA ALA A 19 8.42 -6.31 -10.77
C ALA A 19 7.00 -6.30 -10.17
N ALA A 20 6.43 -7.49 -10.00
CA ALA A 20 5.12 -7.65 -9.40
C ALA A 20 5.16 -7.28 -7.90
N VAL A 21 4.10 -6.64 -7.42
CA VAL A 21 3.91 -6.41 -6.00
C VAL A 21 3.51 -7.73 -5.34
N ARG A 22 4.15 -8.06 -4.21
CA ARG A 22 3.82 -9.21 -3.39
C ARG A 22 3.04 -8.82 -2.13
N ALA A 23 3.41 -7.70 -1.51
CA ALA A 23 2.75 -7.14 -0.34
C ALA A 23 3.08 -5.67 -0.17
N PHE A 24 2.39 -4.98 0.73
CA PHE A 24 2.71 -3.60 1.10
C PHE A 24 2.41 -3.30 2.57
N LEU A 25 3.08 -2.29 3.10
CA LEU A 25 2.81 -1.69 4.40
C LEU A 25 2.20 -0.30 4.18
N PRO A 26 0.92 -0.07 4.49
CA PRO A 26 0.27 1.22 4.22
C PRO A 26 0.72 2.35 5.14
N GLY A 27 1.28 2.04 6.31
CA GLY A 27 1.66 3.04 7.33
C GLY A 27 3.06 2.89 7.88
N GLY A 28 3.98 2.36 7.08
CA GLY A 28 5.37 2.13 7.45
C GLY A 28 5.56 0.85 8.25
N ALA A 29 6.75 0.71 8.85
CA ALA A 29 7.18 -0.52 9.52
C ALA A 29 6.31 -0.96 10.70
N SER A 30 5.51 -0.06 11.29
CA SER A 30 4.58 -0.37 12.38
C SER A 30 3.23 -0.90 11.91
N SER A 31 2.91 -0.78 10.62
CA SER A 31 1.66 -1.30 10.05
C SER A 31 1.77 -2.80 9.75
N ARG A 32 0.64 -3.48 9.55
CA ARG A 32 0.62 -4.89 9.11
C ARG A 32 0.71 -4.96 7.60
N PHE A 33 1.34 -6.02 7.09
CA PHE A 33 1.36 -6.29 5.66
C PHE A 33 -0.05 -6.52 5.13
N LEU A 34 -0.35 -5.90 3.99
CA LEU A 34 -1.50 -6.23 3.17
C LEU A 34 -1.02 -6.92 1.88
N PRO A 35 -1.73 -7.97 1.43
CA PRO A 35 -1.40 -8.70 0.20
C PRO A 35 -1.64 -7.86 -1.06
N ALA A 36 -1.01 -8.23 -2.17
CA ALA A 36 -1.08 -7.51 -3.44
C ALA A 36 -2.49 -7.45 -4.07
N ASP A 37 -3.40 -8.36 -3.73
CA ASP A 37 -4.80 -8.31 -4.15
C ASP A 37 -5.58 -7.15 -3.51
N ARG A 38 -4.97 -6.44 -2.54
CA ARG A 38 -5.53 -5.25 -1.89
C ARG A 38 -5.00 -3.93 -2.45
N LEU A 39 -4.30 -3.93 -3.58
CA LEU A 39 -3.74 -2.70 -4.16
C LEU A 39 -4.79 -1.61 -4.49
N ASP A 40 -6.03 -2.01 -4.75
CA ASP A 40 -7.15 -1.09 -4.99
C ASP A 40 -7.77 -0.54 -3.70
N THR A 41 -7.20 -0.84 -2.53
CA THR A 41 -7.69 -0.32 -1.24
C THR A 41 -7.36 1.18 -1.14
N PRO A 42 -8.36 2.05 -0.92
CA PRO A 42 -8.12 3.45 -0.61
C PRO A 42 -7.19 3.68 0.59
N LEU A 43 -6.22 4.58 0.44
CA LEU A 43 -5.31 5.00 1.52
C LEU A 43 -5.97 6.05 2.43
N ASP A 44 -6.93 5.62 3.23
CA ASP A 44 -7.51 6.40 4.33
C ASP A 44 -7.54 5.57 5.63
N PHE A 45 -7.78 6.24 6.76
CA PHE A 45 -7.67 5.61 8.08
C PHE A 45 -8.66 4.45 8.27
N ASP A 46 -9.92 4.64 7.89
CA ASP A 46 -10.98 3.67 8.14
C ASP A 46 -10.86 2.47 7.22
N THR A 47 -10.61 2.72 5.93
CA THR A 47 -10.46 1.66 4.93
C THR A 47 -9.28 0.75 5.25
N ILE A 48 -8.12 1.32 5.62
CA ILE A 48 -6.93 0.54 5.97
C ILE A 48 -7.12 -0.20 7.31
N ALA A 49 -7.79 0.40 8.28
CA ALA A 49 -8.15 -0.28 9.53
C ALA A 49 -9.06 -1.48 9.27
N ASN A 50 -10.08 -1.31 8.42
CA ASN A 50 -10.99 -2.39 8.00
C ASN A 50 -10.28 -3.48 7.18
N ALA A 51 -9.23 -3.13 6.45
CA ALA A 51 -8.35 -4.09 5.77
C ALA A 51 -7.43 -4.87 6.74
N GLY A 52 -7.43 -4.54 8.04
CA GLY A 52 -6.64 -5.22 9.07
C GLY A 52 -5.24 -4.64 9.26
N SER A 53 -5.01 -3.39 8.86
CA SER A 53 -3.74 -2.69 9.05
C SER A 53 -3.96 -1.28 9.60
N MET A 54 -3.00 -0.38 9.43
CA MET A 54 -3.03 1.00 9.94
C MET A 54 -2.33 1.92 8.94
N LEU A 55 -2.95 3.07 8.63
CA LEU A 55 -2.36 4.07 7.74
C LEU A 55 -1.19 4.83 8.39
N GLY A 56 -1.21 5.05 9.71
CA GLY A 56 -0.10 5.65 10.43
C GLY A 56 0.36 7.00 9.85
N THR A 57 1.64 7.08 9.47
CA THR A 57 2.24 8.28 8.86
C THR A 57 1.95 8.44 7.37
N GLY A 58 1.28 7.46 6.74
CA GLY A 58 1.09 7.40 5.28
C GLY A 58 2.35 7.02 4.50
N ALA A 59 3.40 6.53 5.17
CA ALA A 59 4.60 6.03 4.52
C ALA A 59 4.37 4.62 3.95
N VAL A 60 4.09 4.52 2.65
CA VAL A 60 3.83 3.23 2.01
C VAL A 60 5.14 2.53 1.62
N ILE A 61 5.32 1.28 2.05
CA ILE A 61 6.46 0.43 1.69
C ILE A 61 5.96 -0.72 0.81
N ILE A 62 6.54 -0.89 -0.38
CA ILE A 62 6.18 -1.95 -1.33
C ILE A 62 7.20 -3.09 -1.23
N ILE A 63 6.69 -4.31 -1.13
CA ILE A 63 7.48 -5.54 -1.24
C ILE A 63 7.22 -6.12 -2.63
N ALA A 64 8.27 -6.20 -3.45
CA ALA A 64 8.25 -6.81 -4.76
C ALA A 64 8.74 -8.27 -4.72
N GLU A 65 8.58 -8.99 -5.82
CA GLU A 65 9.18 -10.32 -6.05
C GLU A 65 10.71 -10.31 -6.09
#